data_AF-A0A9W9NKB4-F1
#
_entry.id   AF-A0A9W9NKB4-F1
#
_cell.length_a   1.000
_cell.length_b   1.000
_cell.length_c   1.000
_cell.angle_alpha   90.00
_cell.angle_beta   90.00
_cell.angle_gamma   90.00
#
_symmetry.space_group_name_H-M   'P 1'
#
loop_
_entity.id
_entity.type
_entity.pdbx_description
1 polymer ?
#
loop_
_entity_poly.entity_id
_entity_poly.type
_entity_poly.pdbx_seq_one_letter_code
_entity_poly.pdbx_strand_id
1 'polypeptide(L)'
;MKLVATAFLASLATSTVAIPHSNSSSSDIGQKILSTAMTAKGTPYAWGGGSCSGPTDDQTPYDYGDVGYDCSGLVCWAVCKVTGRDLFTEGLRVTSSMYCASEAKLGYKKYPYSQRQAGDAVFFGGECDCNDSDSIHHIGLMMDSGDRMWNAPNDRVNQVQENSIAEFGEDPCPYVIRFAS
;
A
#
# COMPACT_ATOMS: atom_id res chain seq x y z
N MET A 1 11.58 -15.45 -80.98
CA MET A 1 11.09 -15.05 -79.65
C MET A 1 12.28 -14.68 -78.78
N LYS A 2 12.49 -13.39 -78.51
CA LYS A 2 13.41 -12.91 -77.45
C LYS A 2 12.56 -12.12 -76.48
N LEU A 3 12.28 -12.69 -75.32
CA LEU A 3 11.55 -12.04 -74.24
C LEU A 3 12.45 -10.99 -73.60
N VAL A 4 11.96 -9.75 -73.57
CA VAL A 4 12.46 -8.66 -72.72
C VAL A 4 11.85 -8.89 -71.33
N ALA A 5 12.69 -9.04 -70.31
CA ALA A 5 12.25 -9.15 -68.93
C ALA A 5 12.26 -7.75 -68.28
N THR A 6 11.07 -7.23 -68.01
CA THR A 6 10.85 -6.00 -67.25
C THR A 6 11.02 -6.30 -65.77
N ALA A 7 11.96 -5.62 -65.11
CA ALA A 7 12.14 -5.72 -63.65
C ALA A 7 11.12 -4.81 -62.94
N PHE A 8 10.25 -5.39 -62.11
CA PHE A 8 9.46 -4.66 -61.13
C PHE A 8 10.23 -4.59 -59.81
N LEU A 9 10.56 -3.37 -59.37
CA LEU A 9 11.07 -3.10 -58.02
C LEU A 9 9.87 -3.00 -57.07
N ALA A 10 9.71 -4.00 -56.20
CA ALA A 10 8.78 -3.94 -55.09
C ALA A 10 9.44 -3.21 -53.90
N SER A 11 8.91 -2.04 -53.55
CA SER A 11 9.28 -1.33 -52.32
C SER A 11 8.48 -1.92 -51.16
N LEU A 12 9.16 -2.56 -50.20
CA LEU A 12 8.53 -2.99 -48.95
C LEU A 12 8.48 -1.80 -47.98
N ALA A 13 7.28 -1.28 -47.74
CA ALA A 13 7.03 -0.40 -46.61
C ALA A 13 6.92 -1.26 -45.34
N THR A 14 7.94 -1.21 -44.48
CA THR A 14 7.86 -1.76 -43.11
C THR A 14 7.00 -0.84 -42.26
N SER A 15 5.75 -1.20 -42.02
CA SER A 15 4.93 -0.61 -40.97
C SER A 15 5.44 -1.05 -39.60
N THR A 16 6.21 -0.19 -38.93
CA THR A 16 6.52 -0.36 -37.52
C THR A 16 5.23 -0.12 -36.72
N VAL A 17 4.61 -1.19 -36.23
CA VAL A 17 3.61 -1.08 -35.17
C VAL A 17 4.34 -0.55 -33.94
N ALA A 18 4.12 0.72 -33.63
CA ALA A 18 4.55 1.28 -32.35
C ALA A 18 3.72 0.59 -31.27
N ILE A 19 4.28 -0.44 -30.65
CA ILE A 19 3.79 -0.91 -29.35
C ILE A 19 3.94 0.31 -28.43
N PRO A 20 2.85 0.82 -27.82
CA PRO A 20 2.99 1.84 -26.79
C PRO A 20 3.86 1.21 -25.71
N HIS A 21 5.12 1.62 -25.68
CA HIS A 21 5.95 1.43 -24.52
C HIS A 21 5.25 2.26 -23.47
N SER A 22 4.49 1.59 -22.60
CA SER A 22 4.04 2.14 -21.34
C SER A 22 5.23 2.89 -20.81
N ASN A 23 5.12 4.23 -20.79
CA ASN A 23 6.15 5.08 -20.22
C ASN A 23 6.57 4.39 -18.93
N SER A 24 7.86 4.19 -18.75
CA SER A 24 8.43 3.87 -17.46
C SER A 24 8.13 5.07 -16.55
N SER A 25 6.88 5.16 -16.12
CA SER A 25 6.43 6.05 -15.07
C SER A 25 7.30 5.70 -13.87
N SER A 26 7.60 6.70 -13.05
CA SER A 26 7.87 6.45 -11.63
C SER A 26 7.12 5.20 -11.20
N SER A 27 7.83 4.11 -10.89
CA SER A 27 7.23 2.97 -10.21
C SER A 27 6.27 3.52 -9.15
N ASP A 28 5.00 3.15 -9.20
CA ASP A 28 3.99 3.67 -8.28
C ASP A 28 4.51 3.56 -6.84
N ILE A 29 4.66 4.69 -6.15
CA ILE A 29 5.27 4.74 -4.81
C ILE A 29 4.49 3.83 -3.86
N GLY A 30 3.16 3.75 -4.01
CA GLY A 30 2.32 2.80 -3.29
C GLY A 30 2.72 1.35 -3.54
N GLN A 31 2.97 0.94 -4.78
CA GLN A 31 3.41 -0.43 -5.09
C GLN A 31 4.79 -0.75 -4.50
N LYS A 32 5.70 0.24 -4.46
CA LYS A 32 6.98 0.09 -3.75
C LYS A 32 6.78 -0.09 -2.26
N ILE A 33 5.90 0.71 -1.63
CA ILE A 33 5.55 0.60 -0.21
C ILE A 33 4.97 -0.78 0.09
N LEU A 34 4.02 -1.26 -0.73
CA LEU A 34 3.49 -2.62 -0.63
C LEU A 34 4.60 -3.67 -0.76
N SER A 35 5.44 -3.57 -1.80
CA SER A 35 6.54 -4.52 -2.00
C SER A 35 7.51 -4.54 -0.81
N THR A 36 7.78 -3.39 -0.18
CA THR A 36 8.58 -3.32 1.04
C THR A 36 7.85 -3.97 2.22
N ALA A 37 6.58 -3.65 2.45
CA ALA A 37 5.76 -4.25 3.51
C ALA A 37 5.70 -5.79 3.40
N MET A 38 5.62 -6.32 2.19
CA MET A 38 5.61 -7.76 1.93
C MET A 38 6.90 -8.48 2.34
N THR A 39 8.03 -7.78 2.45
CA THR A 39 9.28 -8.38 2.95
C THR A 39 9.23 -8.71 4.44
N ALA A 40 8.27 -8.15 5.18
CA ALA A 40 8.04 -8.45 6.59
C ALA A 40 7.11 -9.66 6.81
N LYS A 41 6.84 -10.47 5.77
CA LYS A 41 5.99 -11.67 5.88
C LYS A 41 6.41 -12.56 7.05
N GLY A 42 5.46 -12.90 7.92
CA GLY A 42 5.70 -13.77 9.07
C GLY A 42 6.31 -13.08 10.28
N THR A 43 6.68 -11.80 10.21
CA THR A 43 7.09 -11.04 11.40
C THR A 43 5.93 -11.00 12.41
N PRO A 44 6.19 -11.20 13.71
CA PRO A 44 5.17 -11.11 14.76
C PRO A 44 4.38 -9.81 14.74
N TYR A 45 3.16 -9.87 15.25
CA TYR A 45 2.46 -8.66 15.65
C TYR A 45 3.07 -8.18 16.97
N ALA A 46 3.27 -6.88 17.13
CA ALA A 46 3.61 -6.28 18.40
C ALA A 46 2.82 -4.98 18.53
N TRP A 47 2.03 -4.82 19.59
CA TRP A 47 1.20 -3.64 19.82
C TRP A 47 2.07 -2.38 19.93
N GLY A 48 1.82 -1.37 19.09
CA GLY A 48 2.69 -0.18 19.03
C GLY A 48 4.05 -0.43 18.37
N GLY A 49 4.30 -1.65 17.90
CA GLY A 49 5.57 -2.07 17.31
C GLY A 49 5.87 -1.42 15.96
N GLY A 50 7.14 -1.19 15.68
CA GLY A 50 7.66 -0.65 14.43
C GLY A 50 8.28 0.74 14.58
N SER A 51 9.31 0.98 13.77
CA SER A 51 9.98 2.26 13.59
C SER A 51 10.48 2.38 12.15
N CYS A 52 11.05 3.52 11.75
CA CYS A 52 11.77 3.64 10.48
C CYS A 52 12.94 2.64 10.33
N SER A 53 13.50 2.14 11.43
CA SER A 53 14.62 1.20 11.41
C SER A 53 14.17 -0.24 11.14
N GLY A 54 13.00 -0.64 11.64
CA GLY A 54 12.53 -2.04 11.60
C GLY A 54 11.44 -2.32 12.65
N PRO A 55 11.14 -3.60 12.93
CA PRO A 55 10.24 -3.99 14.00
C PRO A 55 10.80 -3.60 15.36
N THR A 56 9.94 -3.43 16.35
CA THR A 56 10.31 -3.11 17.73
C THR A 56 9.47 -3.93 18.70
N ASP A 57 9.83 -3.91 19.98
CA ASP A 57 9.04 -4.51 21.05
C ASP A 57 7.64 -3.89 21.14
N ASP A 58 6.75 -4.58 21.84
CA ASP A 58 5.45 -4.05 22.30
C ASP A 58 5.61 -2.73 23.06
N GLN A 59 4.61 -1.86 22.95
CA GLN A 59 4.47 -0.69 23.78
C GLN A 59 3.56 -0.96 24.99
N THR A 60 4.04 -0.56 26.16
CA THR A 60 3.31 -0.54 27.44
C THR A 60 1.89 0.01 27.29
N PRO A 61 0.86 -0.59 27.93
CA PRO A 61 0.92 -1.65 28.94
C PRO A 61 0.98 -3.08 28.41
N TYR A 62 1.01 -3.26 27.08
CA TYR A 62 1.12 -4.57 26.46
C TYR A 62 2.60 -4.99 26.42
N ASP A 63 2.86 -6.25 26.73
CA ASP A 63 4.21 -6.83 26.81
C ASP A 63 4.08 -8.35 26.63
N TYR A 64 3.82 -8.78 25.39
CA TYR A 64 3.75 -10.20 25.04
C TYR A 64 5.14 -10.77 24.72
N GLY A 65 6.18 -9.90 24.72
CA GLY A 65 7.58 -10.25 24.49
C GLY A 65 7.95 -10.40 23.02
N ASP A 66 7.07 -9.97 22.10
CA ASP A 66 7.29 -10.08 20.66
C ASP A 66 7.97 -8.83 20.09
N VAL A 67 8.86 -9.03 19.12
CA VAL A 67 9.49 -7.95 18.33
C VAL A 67 8.84 -7.94 16.96
N GLY A 68 8.03 -6.92 16.68
CA GLY A 68 7.11 -6.95 15.56
C GLY A 68 6.66 -5.61 15.03
N TYR A 69 5.57 -5.66 14.27
CA TYR A 69 4.84 -4.50 13.80
C TYR A 69 3.38 -4.61 14.24
N ASP A 70 2.77 -3.51 14.65
CA ASP A 70 1.31 -3.41 14.57
C ASP A 70 0.88 -3.00 13.14
N CYS A 71 -0.42 -2.84 12.94
CA CYS A 71 -1.02 -2.51 11.66
C CYS A 71 -0.42 -1.25 11.02
N SER A 72 -0.38 -0.14 11.75
CA SER A 72 0.10 1.14 11.23
C SER A 72 1.62 1.27 11.28
N GLY A 73 2.30 0.55 12.18
CA GLY A 73 3.75 0.46 12.26
C GLY A 73 4.35 -0.20 11.04
N LEU A 74 3.72 -1.26 10.52
CA LEU A 74 4.12 -1.90 9.26
C LEU A 74 4.05 -0.91 8.09
N VAL A 75 2.94 -0.17 7.97
CA VAL A 75 2.74 0.82 6.90
C VAL A 75 3.73 1.98 7.03
N CYS A 76 3.90 2.54 8.23
CA CYS A 76 4.81 3.66 8.48
C CYS A 76 6.27 3.28 8.22
N TRP A 77 6.69 2.06 8.61
CA TRP A 77 8.02 1.54 8.29
C TRP A 77 8.23 1.46 6.77
N ALA A 78 7.28 0.89 6.04
CA ALA A 78 7.39 0.76 4.58
C ALA A 78 7.42 2.12 3.88
N VAL A 79 6.58 3.07 4.30
CA VAL A 79 6.62 4.47 3.84
C VAL A 79 8.00 5.07 4.09
N CYS A 80 8.55 4.89 5.29
CA CYS A 80 9.86 5.44 5.65
C CYS A 80 10.99 4.85 4.79
N LYS A 81 11.00 3.54 4.56
CA LYS A 81 12.01 2.87 3.71
C LYS A 81 11.94 3.33 2.24
N VAL A 82 10.75 3.62 1.72
CA VAL A 82 10.57 3.98 0.31
C VAL A 82 10.74 5.48 0.06
N THR A 83 10.25 6.31 0.98
CA THR A 83 10.13 7.77 0.76
C THR A 83 11.09 8.60 1.62
N GLY A 84 11.65 8.02 2.69
CA GLY A 84 12.40 8.75 3.70
C GLY A 84 11.54 9.59 4.66
N ARG A 85 10.21 9.61 4.49
CA ARG A 85 9.30 10.30 5.43
C ARG A 85 9.05 9.48 6.67
N ASP A 86 9.12 10.14 7.82
CA ASP A 86 8.95 9.52 9.13
C ASP A 86 7.57 9.87 9.69
N LEU A 87 6.57 9.06 9.32
CA LEU A 87 5.18 9.23 9.78
C LEU A 87 5.04 9.07 11.31
N PHE A 88 6.01 8.44 11.98
CA PHE A 88 6.05 8.33 13.44
C PHE A 88 6.25 9.70 14.08
N THR A 89 7.25 10.44 13.62
CA THR A 89 7.54 11.78 14.15
C THR A 89 6.60 12.87 13.63
N GLU A 90 5.95 12.63 12.48
CA GLU A 90 5.02 13.58 11.89
C GLU A 90 3.62 13.59 12.55
N GLY A 91 3.37 12.71 13.53
CA GLY A 91 2.08 12.57 14.20
C GLY A 91 1.03 11.84 13.34
N LEU A 92 1.48 10.99 12.42
CA LEU A 92 0.64 10.24 11.48
C LEU A 92 0.70 8.73 11.72
N ARG A 93 1.38 8.27 12.77
CA ARG A 93 1.52 6.84 13.08
C ARG A 93 0.22 6.20 13.56
N VAL A 94 -0.62 6.91 14.29
CA VAL A 94 -1.89 6.35 14.76
C VAL A 94 -2.86 6.24 13.59
N THR A 95 -3.51 5.09 13.46
CA THR A 95 -4.40 4.76 12.33
C THR A 95 -5.45 5.84 12.06
N SER A 96 -6.19 6.25 13.10
CA SER A 96 -7.19 7.33 13.01
C SER A 96 -6.56 8.69 12.68
N SER A 97 -5.39 9.00 13.23
CA SER A 97 -4.66 10.24 12.89
C SER A 97 -4.24 10.28 11.43
N MET A 98 -3.79 9.15 10.87
CA MET A 98 -3.47 9.04 9.44
C MET A 98 -4.73 9.20 8.59
N TYR A 99 -5.79 8.45 8.89
CA TYR A 99 -7.02 8.50 8.11
C TYR A 99 -7.68 9.88 8.15
N CYS A 100 -7.70 10.55 9.29
CA CYS A 100 -8.42 11.81 9.49
C CYS A 100 -7.61 13.06 9.15
N ALA A 101 -6.30 12.95 8.97
CA ALA A 101 -5.47 14.07 8.56
C ALA A 101 -5.94 14.65 7.21
N SER A 102 -5.78 15.97 7.05
CA SER A 102 -6.00 16.62 5.77
C SER A 102 -4.97 16.16 4.75
N GLU A 103 -5.31 16.15 3.46
CA GLU A 103 -4.36 15.79 2.40
C GLU A 103 -3.10 16.68 2.41
N ALA A 104 -3.24 17.95 2.81
CA ALA A 104 -2.12 18.86 3.00
C ALA A 104 -1.16 18.40 4.11
N LYS A 105 -1.68 17.88 5.23
CA LYS A 105 -0.86 17.32 6.31
C LYS A 105 -0.28 15.96 5.92
N LEU A 106 -1.06 15.14 5.22
CA LEU A 106 -0.62 13.83 4.74
C LEU A 106 0.48 13.93 3.70
N GLY A 107 0.44 14.94 2.84
CA GLY A 107 1.24 14.98 1.61
C GLY A 107 0.82 13.91 0.60
N TYR A 108 -0.35 13.30 0.80
CA TYR A 108 -0.92 12.22 -0.01
C TYR A 108 -2.41 12.47 -0.23
N LYS A 109 -2.97 11.87 -1.28
CA LYS A 109 -4.38 12.04 -1.65
C LYS A 109 -5.25 10.92 -1.14
N LYS A 110 -6.49 11.25 -0.82
CA LYS A 110 -7.56 10.31 -0.52
C LYS A 110 -8.35 10.02 -1.79
N TYR A 111 -8.69 8.77 -1.98
CA TYR A 111 -9.54 8.31 -3.08
C TYR A 111 -10.70 7.49 -2.51
N PRO A 112 -11.91 7.55 -3.10
CA PRO A 112 -12.98 6.65 -2.72
C PRO A 112 -12.50 5.20 -2.76
N TYR A 113 -12.93 4.35 -1.82
CA TYR A 113 -12.55 2.93 -1.77
C TYR A 113 -12.86 2.18 -3.08
N SER A 114 -13.88 2.60 -3.83
CA SER A 114 -14.19 2.06 -5.16
C SER A 114 -13.11 2.29 -6.21
N GLN A 115 -12.17 3.21 -5.98
CA GLN A 115 -11.03 3.53 -6.87
C GLN A 115 -9.70 2.94 -6.37
N ARG A 116 -9.74 2.07 -5.35
CA ARG A 116 -8.55 1.47 -4.76
C ARG A 116 -7.68 0.75 -5.78
N GLN A 117 -6.39 0.77 -5.55
CA GLN A 117 -5.39 0.06 -6.33
C GLN A 117 -4.30 -0.52 -5.44
N ALA A 118 -3.47 -1.40 -6.01
CA ALA A 118 -2.32 -1.96 -5.32
C ALA A 118 -1.43 -0.87 -4.70
N GLY A 119 -1.16 -0.98 -3.41
CA GLY A 119 -0.34 -0.04 -2.65
C GLY A 119 -1.10 1.10 -1.96
N ASP A 120 -2.40 1.27 -2.21
CA ASP A 120 -3.21 2.19 -1.41
C ASP A 120 -3.34 1.67 0.02
N ALA A 121 -3.31 2.58 1.01
CA ALA A 121 -3.65 2.25 2.38
C ALA A 121 -5.17 2.18 2.55
N VAL A 122 -5.66 1.03 3.02
CA VAL A 122 -7.06 0.76 3.37
C VAL A 122 -7.22 0.78 4.88
N PHE A 123 -8.31 1.35 5.37
CA PHE A 123 -8.58 1.58 6.78
C PHE A 123 -9.87 0.89 7.19
N PHE A 124 -9.97 0.53 8.46
CA PHE A 124 -11.14 -0.12 9.04
C PHE A 124 -11.48 0.44 10.41
N GLY A 125 -12.77 0.41 10.68
CA GLY A 125 -13.40 0.61 11.97
C GLY A 125 -14.83 1.12 11.75
N GLY A 126 -15.74 0.76 12.66
CA GLY A 126 -17.20 0.85 12.50
C GLY A 126 -17.72 1.94 11.54
N GLU A 127 -17.83 3.18 12.02
CA GLU A 127 -18.41 4.30 11.25
C GLU A 127 -17.35 5.15 10.52
N CYS A 128 -16.06 4.89 10.76
CA CYS A 128 -14.95 5.72 10.29
C CYS A 128 -15.12 7.23 10.56
N ASP A 129 -15.62 7.58 11.75
CA ASP A 129 -15.90 8.96 12.16
C ASP A 129 -14.63 9.63 12.72
N CYS A 130 -14.21 10.72 12.09
CA CYS A 130 -13.06 11.50 12.56
C CYS A 130 -13.30 12.29 13.85
N ASN A 131 -14.53 12.32 14.36
CA ASN A 131 -14.85 12.83 15.70
C ASN A 131 -14.81 11.74 16.78
N ASP A 132 -14.73 10.47 16.39
CA ASP A 132 -14.56 9.32 17.27
C ASP A 132 -13.35 8.51 16.80
N SER A 133 -12.17 8.85 17.30
CA SER A 133 -10.91 8.23 16.89
C SER A 133 -10.85 6.73 17.11
N ASP A 134 -11.67 6.19 18.03
CA ASP A 134 -11.70 4.76 18.33
C ASP A 134 -12.47 3.98 17.26
N SER A 135 -13.29 4.68 16.45
CA SER A 135 -14.01 4.11 15.31
C SER A 135 -13.11 3.84 14.09
N ILE A 136 -11.79 4.05 14.17
CA ILE A 136 -10.81 3.77 13.11
C ILE A 136 -9.57 3.12 13.72
N HIS A 137 -9.54 1.78 13.74
CA HIS A 137 -8.56 1.03 14.53
C HIS A 137 -7.59 0.17 13.71
N HIS A 138 -7.86 -0.09 12.43
CA HIS A 138 -6.97 -0.94 11.62
C HIS A 138 -6.62 -0.35 10.26
N ILE A 139 -5.43 -0.71 9.76
CA ILE A 139 -4.90 -0.32 8.46
C ILE A 139 -4.18 -1.48 7.80
N GLY A 140 -4.31 -1.59 6.48
CA GLY A 140 -3.53 -2.47 5.63
C GLY A 140 -3.14 -1.78 4.32
N LEU A 141 -2.42 -2.50 3.47
CA LEU A 141 -2.11 -2.07 2.11
C LEU A 141 -2.85 -2.95 1.12
N MET A 142 -3.60 -2.34 0.21
CA MET A 142 -4.26 -3.04 -0.90
C MET A 142 -3.23 -3.80 -1.72
N MET A 143 -3.45 -5.10 -1.97
CA MET A 143 -2.58 -5.89 -2.84
C MET A 143 -2.92 -5.75 -4.32
N ASP A 144 -4.16 -5.37 -4.60
CA ASP A 144 -4.73 -5.15 -5.91
C ASP A 144 -5.95 -4.21 -5.79
N SER A 145 -6.69 -4.02 -6.89
CA SER A 145 -7.96 -3.27 -6.87
C SER A 145 -9.16 -4.11 -6.35
N GLY A 146 -8.90 -5.31 -5.85
CA GLY A 146 -9.90 -6.31 -5.46
C GLY A 146 -10.12 -6.35 -3.96
N ASP A 147 -10.01 -7.54 -3.39
CA ASP A 147 -10.42 -7.88 -2.02
C ASP A 147 -9.23 -8.24 -1.11
N ARG A 148 -8.00 -8.05 -1.57
CA ARG A 148 -6.82 -8.55 -0.85
C ARG A 148 -6.05 -7.39 -0.23
N MET A 149 -5.67 -7.55 1.03
CA MET A 149 -4.81 -6.61 1.75
C MET A 149 -3.63 -7.31 2.41
N TRP A 150 -2.54 -6.56 2.56
CA TRP A 150 -1.36 -6.94 3.33
C TRP A 150 -1.31 -6.16 4.64
N ASN A 151 -1.21 -6.84 5.78
CA ASN A 151 -1.34 -6.20 7.10
C ASN A 151 -0.65 -6.98 8.23
N ALA A 152 -0.55 -6.33 9.39
CA ALA A 152 -0.28 -6.96 10.68
C ALA A 152 -1.60 -6.99 11.49
N PRO A 153 -2.35 -8.10 11.51
CA PRO A 153 -3.74 -8.14 11.96
C PRO A 153 -3.94 -7.94 13.46
N ASN A 154 -3.31 -8.75 14.31
CA ASN A 154 -3.44 -8.71 15.77
C ASN A 154 -2.56 -9.80 16.41
N ASP A 155 -2.43 -9.75 17.74
CA ASP A 155 -1.72 -10.74 18.58
C ASP A 155 -2.24 -12.17 18.42
N ARG A 156 -3.53 -12.37 18.11
CA ARG A 156 -4.09 -13.73 18.01
C ARG A 156 -3.57 -14.45 16.77
N VAL A 157 -3.42 -13.73 15.66
CA VAL A 157 -2.84 -14.25 14.43
C VAL A 157 -1.30 -14.27 14.52
N ASN A 158 -0.73 -13.26 15.19
CA ASN A 158 0.69 -13.07 15.46
C ASN A 158 1.62 -13.22 14.24
N GLN A 159 1.21 -12.72 13.09
CA GLN A 159 2.08 -12.64 11.92
C GLN A 159 1.58 -11.62 10.90
N VAL A 160 2.52 -10.90 10.28
CA VAL A 160 2.27 -10.11 9.07
C VAL A 160 1.95 -11.05 7.91
N GLN A 161 0.81 -10.81 7.26
CA GLN A 161 0.29 -11.70 6.22
C GLN A 161 -0.64 -10.98 5.23
N GLU A 162 -1.12 -11.75 4.26
CA GLU A 162 -2.22 -11.39 3.38
C GLU A 162 -3.55 -11.82 3.99
N ASN A 163 -4.56 -10.97 3.92
CA ASN A 163 -5.94 -11.27 4.31
C ASN A 163 -6.94 -10.81 3.24
N SER A 164 -8.09 -11.50 3.18
CA SER A 164 -9.27 -11.03 2.45
C SER A 164 -9.95 -9.93 3.27
N ILE A 165 -10.38 -8.87 2.59
CA ILE A 165 -11.13 -7.77 3.17
C ILE A 165 -12.56 -8.23 3.48
N ALA A 166 -13.20 -8.97 2.57
CA ALA A 166 -14.53 -9.55 2.79
C ALA A 166 -14.58 -10.50 4.01
N GLU A 167 -13.48 -11.18 4.33
CA GLU A 167 -13.37 -12.08 5.49
C GLU A 167 -12.81 -11.39 6.75
N PHE A 168 -12.43 -10.11 6.67
CA PHE A 168 -11.85 -9.38 7.80
C PHE A 168 -12.86 -9.14 8.93
N GLY A 169 -14.15 -9.18 8.62
CA GLY A 169 -15.25 -9.08 9.59
C GLY A 169 -15.83 -7.68 9.77
N GLU A 170 -15.29 -6.69 9.05
CA GLU A 170 -15.73 -5.29 9.07
C GLU A 170 -15.61 -4.68 7.67
N ASP A 171 -16.47 -3.69 7.39
CA ASP A 171 -16.40 -2.95 6.13
C ASP A 171 -15.22 -1.96 6.13
N PRO A 172 -14.53 -1.77 4.99
CA PRO A 172 -13.47 -0.78 4.88
C PRO A 172 -14.04 0.64 4.90
N CYS A 173 -13.26 1.58 5.42
CA CYS A 173 -13.61 2.99 5.42
C CYS A 173 -13.85 3.53 3.99
N PRO A 174 -14.69 4.58 3.84
CA PRO A 174 -15.07 5.11 2.53
C PRO A 174 -13.91 5.57 1.63
N TYR A 175 -12.74 5.85 2.21
CA TYR A 175 -11.57 6.34 1.49
C TYR A 175 -10.34 5.48 1.76
N VAL A 176 -9.51 5.34 0.72
CA VAL A 176 -8.13 4.86 0.79
C VAL A 176 -7.17 6.03 0.67
N ILE A 177 -5.94 5.89 1.18
CA ILE A 177 -4.86 6.86 0.96
C ILE A 177 -3.92 6.32 -0.11
N ARG A 178 -3.69 7.11 -1.16
CA ARG A 178 -2.74 6.79 -2.23
C ARG A 178 -1.42 7.50 -2.02
N PHE A 179 -0.36 6.72 -1.83
CA PHE A 179 1.01 7.22 -1.75
C PHE A 179 1.52 7.56 -3.15
N ALA A 180 1.29 8.79 -3.61
CA ALA A 180 1.81 9.33 -4.86
C ALA A 180 2.63 10.60 -4.59
N SER A 181 3.62 10.84 -5.46
CA SER A 181 4.42 12.08 -5.49
C SER A 181 3.67 13.24 -6.12
#